data_AF-A0A2N5JQH9-F1
#
_entry.id   AF-A0A2N5JQH9-F1
#
_cell.length_a   1.000
_cell.length_b   1.000
_cell.length_c   1.000
_cell.angle_alpha   90.00
_cell.angle_beta   90.00
_cell.angle_gamma   90.00
#
_symmetry.space_group_name_H-M   'P 1'
#
loop_
_entity.id
_entity.type
_entity.pdbx_description
1 polymer ?
#
loop_
_entity_poly.entity_id
_entity_poly.type
_entity_poly.pdbx_seq_one_letter_code
_entity_poly.pdbx_strand_id
1 'polypeptide(L)'
;MAALIAHTAWKQRLDQAIDAGIIDPPPSVIALDNQCVFGKWLYSETIPTSVKQLSEYQEVRSIHAQFHKLTAEIAMLAVIGDKAK
;
A
#
# COMPACT_ATOMS: atom_id res chain seq x y z
N MET A 1 11.40 9.53 7.83
CA MET A 1 10.50 10.30 6.94
C MET A 1 10.27 9.66 5.56
N ALA A 2 11.21 8.88 5.02
CA ALA A 2 11.08 8.29 3.67
C ALA A 2 9.82 7.42 3.46
N ALA A 3 9.42 6.60 4.45
CA ALA A 3 8.23 5.75 4.34
C ALA A 3 6.93 6.59 4.23
N LEU A 4 6.79 7.66 5.01
CA LEU A 4 5.61 8.52 4.94
C LEU A 4 5.53 9.24 3.59
N ILE A 5 6.65 9.79 3.11
CA ILE A 5 6.72 10.48 1.82
C ILE A 5 6.36 9.54 0.67
N ALA A 6 6.89 8.31 0.70
CA ALA A 6 6.56 7.28 -0.29
C ALA A 6 5.05 6.93 -0.30
N HIS A 7 4.40 6.92 0.86
CA HIS A 7 2.97 6.68 0.94
C HIS A 7 2.13 7.88 0.51
N THR A 8 2.57 9.11 0.80
CA THR A 8 1.88 10.30 0.27
C THR A 8 1.92 10.38 -1.26
N ALA A 9 2.97 9.85 -1.88
CA ALA A 9 3.08 9.77 -3.35
C ALA A 9 2.04 8.82 -3.98
N TRP A 10 1.46 7.89 -3.21
CA TRP A 10 0.38 7.03 -3.73
C TRP A 10 -0.87 7.82 -4.11
N LYS A 11 -1.18 8.90 -3.40
CA LYS A 11 -2.32 9.76 -3.76
C LYS A 11 -2.18 10.29 -5.18
N GLN A 12 -1.02 10.88 -5.49
CA GLN A 12 -0.74 11.42 -6.82
C GLN A 12 -0.75 10.33 -7.90
N ARG A 13 -0.24 9.13 -7.59
CA ARG A 13 -0.26 8.00 -8.53
C ARG A 13 -1.68 7.54 -8.83
N LEU A 14 -2.55 7.48 -7.82
CA LEU A 14 -3.95 7.12 -8.00
C LEU A 14 -4.69 8.19 -8.82
N ASP A 15 -4.47 9.48 -8.55
CA ASP A 15 -5.05 10.58 -9.34
C ASP A 15 -4.68 10.44 -10.83
N GLN A 16 -3.41 10.18 -11.12
CA GLN A 16 -2.94 9.93 -12.49
C GLN A 16 -3.55 8.68 -13.12
N ALA A 17 -3.69 7.60 -12.33
CA ALA A 17 -4.30 6.36 -12.79
C ALA A 17 -5.78 6.53 -13.12
N ILE A 18 -6.52 7.35 -12.36
CA ILE A 18 -7.92 7.67 -12.64
C ILE A 18 -8.04 8.37 -14.00
N ASP A 19 -7.13 9.30 -14.31
CA ASP A 19 -7.16 10.02 -15.58
C ASP A 19 -6.72 9.14 -16.76
N ALA A 20 -5.65 8.37 -16.59
CA ALA A 20 -5.04 7.57 -17.65
C ALA A 20 -5.67 6.18 -17.85
N GLY A 21 -6.43 5.67 -16.87
CA GLY A 21 -7.00 4.32 -16.89
C GLY A 21 -5.96 3.20 -16.76
N ILE A 22 -4.71 3.53 -16.38
CA ILE A 22 -3.60 2.58 -16.24
C ILE A 22 -2.84 2.86 -14.95
N ILE A 23 -2.31 1.81 -14.32
CA ILE A 23 -1.47 1.92 -13.13
C ILE A 23 -0.39 0.84 -13.11
N ASP A 24 0.79 1.20 -12.64
CA ASP A 24 1.92 0.30 -12.41
C ASP A 24 2.49 0.53 -11.00
N PRO A 25 2.63 -0.50 -10.15
CA PRO A 25 2.28 -1.92 -10.37
C PRO A 25 0.77 -2.20 -10.43
N PRO A 26 0.33 -3.37 -10.93
CA PRO A 26 -1.09 -3.70 -11.04
C PRO A 26 -1.76 -3.80 -9.66
N PRO A 27 -3.09 -3.59 -9.56
CA PRO A 27 -3.82 -3.62 -8.28
C PRO A 27 -3.56 -4.86 -7.42
N SER A 28 -3.41 -6.04 -8.03
CA SER A 28 -3.09 -7.28 -7.35
C SER A 28 -1.75 -7.25 -6.60
N VAL A 29 -0.77 -6.50 -7.12
CA VAL A 29 0.53 -6.28 -6.47
C VAL A 29 0.45 -5.14 -5.46
N ILE A 30 -0.33 -4.09 -5.74
CA ILE A 30 -0.58 -2.99 -4.80
C ILE A 30 -1.19 -3.50 -3.50
N ALA A 31 -2.07 -4.51 -3.57
CA ALA A 31 -2.73 -5.11 -2.41
C ALA A 31 -1.77 -5.87 -1.48
N LEU A 32 -0.57 -6.21 -1.95
CA LEU A 32 0.44 -6.92 -1.17
C LEU A 32 1.25 -5.94 -0.33
N ASP A 33 0.98 -5.94 0.97
CA ASP A 33 1.58 -5.04 1.95
C ASP A 33 3.02 -5.44 2.34
N ASN A 34 3.61 -6.42 1.66
CA ASN A 34 5.01 -6.82 1.83
C ASN A 34 5.89 -6.47 0.61
N GLN A 35 5.34 -5.83 -0.43
CA GLN A 35 6.08 -5.53 -1.65
C GLN A 35 6.71 -4.13 -1.66
N CYS A 36 6.16 -3.18 -0.90
CA CYS A 36 6.75 -1.86 -0.74
C CYS A 36 8.01 -1.92 0.15
N VAL A 37 8.87 -0.91 0.07
CA VAL A 37 10.13 -0.87 0.85
C VAL A 37 9.88 -0.99 2.35
N PHE A 38 8.85 -0.32 2.86
CA PHE A 38 8.47 -0.39 4.27
C PHE A 38 7.95 -1.78 4.64
N GLY A 39 7.05 -2.36 3.85
CA GLY A 39 6.54 -3.72 4.02
C GLY A 39 7.66 -4.76 4.05
N LYS A 40 8.58 -4.70 3.08
CA LYS A 40 9.75 -5.59 3.03
C LYS A 40 10.56 -5.55 4.33
N TRP A 41 10.79 -4.36 4.89
CA TRP A 41 11.46 -4.21 6.18
C TRP A 41 10.58 -4.68 7.36
N LEU A 42 9.29 -4.34 7.35
CA LEU A 42 8.34 -4.68 8.41
C LEU A 42 8.21 -6.19 8.58
N TYR A 43 8.23 -6.94 7.48
CA TYR A 43 8.12 -8.40 7.48
C TYR A 43 9.46 -9.13 7.56
N SER A 44 10.59 -8.42 7.45
CA SER A 44 11.92 -9.05 7.40
C SER A 44 12.31 -9.72 8.73
N GLU A 45 13.39 -10.48 8.68
CA GLU A 45 14.02 -11.08 9.86
C GLU A 45 14.82 -10.06 10.69
N THR A 46 15.01 -8.83 10.20
CA THR A 46 15.75 -7.79 10.96
C THR A 46 14.96 -7.28 12.17
N ILE A 47 13.64 -7.49 12.19
CA ILE A 47 12.80 -7.18 13.36
C ILE A 47 12.74 -8.44 14.26
N PRO A 48 13.22 -8.36 15.51
CA PRO A 48 13.21 -9.51 16.42
C PRO A 48 11.80 -10.04 16.68
N THR A 49 11.67 -11.35 16.88
CA THR A 49 10.39 -12.00 17.18
C THR A 49 9.71 -11.39 18.40
N SER A 50 10.47 -11.01 19.44
CA SER A 50 9.93 -10.34 20.63
C SER A 50 9.24 -9.02 20.29
N VAL A 51 9.79 -8.24 19.37
CA VAL A 51 9.18 -7.00 18.87
C VAL A 51 7.93 -7.30 18.05
N LYS A 52 7.94 -8.38 17.24
CA LYS A 52 6.76 -8.79 16.45
C LYS A 52 5.55 -9.21 17.30
N GLN A 53 5.77 -9.55 18.57
CA GLN A 53 4.70 -9.87 19.52
C GLN A 53 4.10 -8.64 20.22
N LEU A 54 4.72 -7.47 20.08
CA LEU A 54 4.19 -6.23 20.66
C LEU A 54 2.89 -5.82 19.96
N SER A 55 1.93 -5.33 20.72
CA SER A 55 0.65 -4.80 20.22
C SER A 55 0.85 -3.72 19.16
N GLU A 56 1.81 -2.83 19.37
CA GLU A 56 2.13 -1.69 18.53
C GLU A 56 2.66 -2.15 17.16
N TYR A 57 3.46 -3.22 17.14
CA TYR A 57 3.91 -3.82 15.89
C TYR A 57 2.74 -4.41 15.11
N GLN A 58 1.85 -5.13 15.80
CA GLN A 58 0.67 -5.72 15.18
C GLN A 58 -0.30 -4.66 14.64
N GLU A 59 -0.46 -3.55 15.37
CA GLU A 59 -1.25 -2.40 14.95
C GLU A 59 -0.67 -1.73 13.70
N VAL A 60 0.64 -1.42 13.69
CA VAL A 60 1.32 -0.85 12.53
C VAL A 60 1.15 -1.75 11.30
N ARG A 61 1.34 -3.06 11.47
CA ARG A 61 1.15 -4.04 10.39
C ARG A 61 -0.30 -4.07 9.89
N SER A 62 -1.27 -4.02 10.80
CA SER A 62 -2.69 -4.02 10.45
C SER A 62 -3.07 -2.77 9.65
N ILE A 63 -2.68 -1.59 10.12
CA ILE A 63 -2.96 -0.30 9.44
C ILE A 63 -2.28 -0.27 8.07
N HIS A 64 -1.04 -0.77 7.99
CA HIS A 64 -0.31 -0.86 6.73
C HIS A 64 -1.01 -1.77 5.71
N ALA A 65 -1.48 -2.94 6.13
CA ALA A 65 -2.23 -3.85 5.28
C ALA A 65 -3.56 -3.24 4.79
N GLN A 66 -4.27 -2.52 5.67
CA GLN A 66 -5.50 -1.82 5.31
C GLN A 66 -5.25 -0.73 4.26
N PHE A 67 -4.18 0.04 4.41
CA PHE A 67 -3.77 1.04 3.42
C PHE A 67 -3.56 0.42 2.03
N HIS A 68 -2.81 -0.68 1.96
CA HIS A 68 -2.51 -1.36 0.70
C HIS A 68 -3.76 -1.95 0.02
N LYS A 69 -4.68 -2.51 0.81
CA LYS A 69 -5.98 -2.98 0.29
C LYS A 69 -6.81 -1.85 -0.31
N LEU A 70 -6.97 -0.74 0.41
CA LEU A 70 -7.75 0.40 -0.07
C LEU A 70 -7.11 1.04 -1.32
N THR A 71 -5.79 1.17 -1.32
CA THR A 71 -5.05 1.70 -2.48
C THR A 71 -5.25 0.82 -3.72
N ALA A 72 -5.22 -0.50 -3.56
CA ALA A 72 -5.48 -1.45 -4.64
C ALA A 72 -6.91 -1.40 -5.15
N GLU A 73 -7.89 -1.21 -4.27
CA GLU A 73 -9.29 -1.05 -4.65
C GLU A 73 -9.51 0.21 -5.51
N ILE A 74 -8.95 1.35 -5.09
CA ILE A 74 -9.01 2.60 -5.89
C ILE A 74 -8.31 2.40 -7.23
N ALA A 75 -7.14 1.76 -7.23
CA ALA A 75 -6.40 1.45 -8.44
C ALA A 75 -7.19 0.54 -9.41
N MET A 76 -7.94 -0.43 -8.88
CA MET A 76 -8.82 -1.29 -9.67
C MET A 76 -9.96 -0.50 -10.29
N LEU A 77 -10.65 0.33 -9.51
CA LEU A 77 -11.74 1.19 -10.00
C LEU A 77 -11.25 2.17 -11.09
N ALA A 78 -10.07 2.75 -10.89
CA ALA A 78 -9.42 3.63 -11.85
C ALA A 78 -9.15 2.93 -13.20
N VAL A 79 -8.63 1.70 -13.17
CA VAL A 79 -8.32 0.92 -14.39
C VAL A 79 -9.58 0.40 -15.09
N ILE A 80 -10.62 0.02 -14.34
CA ILE A 80 -11.91 -0.41 -14.94
C ILE A 80 -12.66 0.78 -15.58
N GLY A 81 -12.27 2.02 -15.26
CA GLY A 81 -12.88 3.22 -15.81
C GLY A 81 -14.23 3.56 -15.15
N ASP A 82 -14.50 3.02 -13.96
CA ASP A 82 -15.71 3.32 -13.18
C ASP A 82 -15.56 4.68 -12.50
N LYS A 83 -15.50 5.74 -13.33
CA LYS A 83 -15.67 7.11 -12.86
C LYS A 83 -17.15 7.26 -12.57
N ALA A 84 -17.52 7.47 -11.31
CA ALA A 84 -18.86 7.94 -10.97
C ALA A 84 -19.16 9.15 -11.89
N LYS A 85 -20.07 8.95 -12.83
CA LYS A 85 -20.50 9.97 -13.79
C LYS A 85 -21.26 11.08 -13.08
#